data_AF-A0A9C7PR03-F1
#
_entry.id   AF-A0A9C7PR03-F1
#
_cell.length_a   1.000
_cell.length_b   1.000
_cell.length_c   1.000
_cell.angle_alpha   90.00
_cell.angle_beta   90.00
_cell.angle_gamma   90.00
#
_symmetry.space_group_name_H-M   'P 1'
#
loop_
_entity.id
_entity.type
_entity.pdbx_description
1 polymer ?
#
loop_
_entity_poly.entity_id
_entity_poly.type
_entity_poly.pdbx_seq_one_letter_code
_entity_poly.pdbx_strand_id
1 'polypeptide(L)'
;MLAPSRQLEIQNGVVKRTMKDVYAYQKEYAEMKEQIQRATQDQPVKQWQKVLEETERMVADSCRRLSEAVETLQKLQTQLETLRGSQEWEDSKVLLEDAKQILLQNAFNETKQCTETA
;
A
#
# COMPACT_ATOMS: atom_id res chain seq x y z
N MET A 1 -12.96 25.35 -12.19
CA MET A 1 -11.70 24.56 -12.20
C MET A 1 -11.07 24.68 -10.82
N LEU A 2 -10.53 23.59 -10.26
CA LEU A 2 -9.77 23.67 -9.02
C LEU A 2 -8.42 24.37 -9.27
N ALA A 3 -7.88 25.03 -8.25
CA ALA A 3 -6.53 25.56 -8.31
C ALA A 3 -5.51 24.42 -8.50
N PRO A 4 -4.46 24.59 -9.32
CA PRO A 4 -3.43 23.57 -9.53
C PRO A 4 -2.80 23.02 -8.24
N SER A 5 -2.51 23.88 -7.26
CA SER A 5 -1.97 23.47 -5.95
C SER A 5 -2.95 22.59 -5.18
N ARG A 6 -4.24 22.94 -5.22
CA ARG A 6 -5.30 22.15 -4.57
C ARG A 6 -5.45 20.76 -5.20
N GLN A 7 -5.19 20.63 -6.51
CA GLN A 7 -5.23 19.35 -7.19
C GLN A 7 -4.12 18.41 -6.70
N LEU A 8 -2.89 18.93 -6.55
CA LEU A 8 -1.78 18.18 -5.93
C LEU A 8 -2.09 17.80 -4.48
N GLU A 9 -2.58 18.74 -3.68
CA GLU A 9 -2.92 18.49 -2.28
C GLU A 9 -3.95 17.34 -2.13
N ILE A 10 -4.99 17.33 -2.97
CA ILE A 10 -5.99 16.26 -2.98
C ILE A 10 -5.34 14.92 -3.33
N GLN A 11 -4.51 14.89 -4.37
CA GLN A 11 -3.88 13.64 -4.82
C GLN A 11 -2.84 13.12 -3.82
N ASN A 12 -2.11 14.01 -3.15
CA ASN A 12 -1.27 13.68 -2.00
C ASN A 12 -2.07 13.00 -0.89
N GLY A 13 -3.25 13.55 -0.58
CA GLY A 13 -4.17 12.96 0.37
C GLY A 13 -4.65 11.56 -0.04
N VAL A 14 -4.87 11.32 -1.34
CA VAL A 14 -5.23 10.00 -1.87
C VAL A 14 -4.09 9.01 -1.64
N VAL A 15 -2.87 9.31 -2.09
CA VAL A 15 -1.70 8.44 -1.89
C VAL A 15 -1.48 8.15 -0.41
N LYS A 16 -1.52 9.17 0.45
CA LYS A 16 -1.31 9.02 1.90
C LYS A 16 -2.34 8.11 2.57
N ARG A 17 -3.62 8.16 2.16
CA ARG A 17 -4.65 7.26 2.69
C ARG A 17 -4.44 5.83 2.19
N THR A 18 -4.18 5.65 0.90
CA THR A 18 -3.95 4.32 0.35
C THR A 18 -2.72 3.64 0.95
N MET A 19 -1.64 4.39 1.25
CA MET A 19 -0.49 3.86 1.99
C MET A 19 -0.90 3.36 3.38
N LYS A 20 -1.74 4.09 4.11
CA LYS A 20 -2.23 3.67 5.42
C LYS A 20 -3.08 2.39 5.34
N ASP A 21 -3.90 2.26 4.29
CA ASP A 21 -4.69 1.05 4.05
C ASP A 21 -3.76 -0.15 3.85
N VAL A 22 -2.71 -0.02 3.03
CA VAL A 22 -1.70 -1.08 2.82
C VAL A 22 -1.05 -1.48 4.14
N TYR A 23 -0.58 -0.51 4.94
CA TYR A 23 0.03 -0.81 6.23
C TYR A 23 -0.92 -1.49 7.21
N ALA A 24 -2.19 -1.09 7.23
CA ALA A 24 -3.19 -1.71 8.10
C ALA A 24 -3.38 -3.19 7.74
N TYR A 25 -3.60 -3.51 6.46
CA TYR A 25 -3.78 -4.89 6.02
C TYR A 25 -2.51 -5.73 6.15
N GLN A 26 -1.31 -5.17 5.92
CA GLN A 26 -0.05 -5.87 6.16
C GLN A 26 0.13 -6.23 7.63
N LYS A 27 -0.25 -5.32 8.54
CA LYS A 27 -0.20 -5.58 9.98
C LYS A 27 -1.19 -6.68 10.38
N GLU A 28 -2.42 -6.60 9.89
CA GLU A 28 -3.43 -7.65 10.11
C GLU A 28 -2.95 -9.00 9.61
N TYR A 29 -2.34 -9.06 8.41
CA TYR A 29 -1.77 -10.27 7.86
C TYR A 29 -0.70 -10.89 8.78
N ALA A 30 0.22 -10.06 9.29
CA ALA A 30 1.26 -10.51 10.20
C ALA A 30 0.67 -11.06 11.51
N GLU A 31 -0.28 -10.35 12.12
CA GLU A 31 -0.96 -10.77 13.34
C GLU A 31 -1.72 -12.10 13.15
N MET A 32 -2.40 -12.28 12.01
CA MET A 32 -3.07 -13.53 11.66
C MET A 32 -2.10 -14.68 11.46
N LYS A 33 -0.99 -14.46 10.76
CA LYS A 33 0.05 -15.47 10.55
C LYS A 33 0.61 -15.97 11.88
N GLU A 34 0.88 -15.06 12.81
CA GLU A 34 1.33 -15.43 14.14
C GLU A 34 0.26 -16.18 14.95
N GLN A 35 -1.02 -15.79 14.85
CA GLN A 35 -2.11 -16.52 15.51
C GLN A 35 -2.24 -17.96 15.00
N ILE A 36 -2.12 -18.18 13.69
CA ILE A 36 -2.14 -19.52 13.09
C ILE A 36 -0.95 -20.36 13.59
N GLN A 37 0.24 -19.76 13.70
CA GLN A 37 1.42 -20.46 14.23
C GLN A 37 1.28 -20.84 15.71
N ARG A 38 0.55 -20.04 16.50
CA ARG A 38 0.28 -20.29 17.92
C ARG A 38 -0.91 -21.21 18.17
N ALA A 39 -1.75 -21.46 17.18
CA ALA A 39 -2.93 -22.32 17.32
C ALA A 39 -2.49 -23.78 17.54
N THR A 40 -2.88 -24.36 18.68
CA THR A 40 -2.80 -25.81 18.91
C THR A 40 -3.88 -26.54 18.10
N GLN A 41 -3.67 -27.84 17.83
CA GLN A 41 -4.46 -28.68 16.91
C GLN A 41 -6.00 -28.67 17.10
N ASP A 42 -6.51 -28.15 18.22
CA ASP A 42 -7.94 -28.15 18.58
C ASP A 42 -8.72 -26.88 18.21
N GLN A 43 -8.06 -25.83 17.69
CA GLN A 43 -8.76 -24.64 17.15
C GLN A 43 -9.06 -24.81 15.65
N PRO A 44 -10.07 -24.11 15.09
CA PRO A 44 -10.41 -24.19 13.67
C PRO A 44 -9.35 -23.46 12.82
N VAL A 45 -8.13 -24.01 12.74
CA VAL A 45 -7.00 -23.52 11.91
C VAL A 45 -7.45 -23.28 10.47
N LYS A 46 -8.34 -24.13 9.94
CA LYS A 46 -8.94 -23.97 8.61
C LYS A 46 -9.72 -22.66 8.44
N GLN A 47 -10.38 -22.18 9.49
CA GLN A 47 -11.10 -20.91 9.44
C GLN A 47 -10.12 -19.73 9.43
N TRP A 48 -9.10 -19.78 10.28
CA TRP A 48 -8.04 -18.77 10.29
C TRP A 48 -7.25 -18.70 8.99
N GLN A 49 -6.99 -19.85 8.35
CA GLN A 49 -6.36 -19.91 7.03
C GLN A 49 -7.20 -19.21 5.95
N LYS A 50 -8.53 -19.40 5.95
CA LYS A 50 -9.41 -18.69 5.01
C LYS A 50 -9.37 -17.18 5.20
N VAL A 51 -9.40 -16.72 6.46
CA VAL A 51 -9.32 -15.28 6.72
C VAL A 51 -7.95 -14.73 6.34
N LEU A 52 -6.86 -15.48 6.57
CA LEU A 52 -5.52 -15.10 6.13
C LEU A 52 -5.45 -14.92 4.59
N GLU A 53 -6.02 -15.85 3.82
CA GLU A 53 -6.10 -15.74 2.35
C GLU A 53 -6.92 -14.52 1.92
N GLU A 54 -8.02 -14.21 2.61
CA GLU A 54 -8.81 -13.01 2.33
C GLU A 54 -8.02 -11.74 2.64
N THR A 55 -7.32 -11.67 3.77
CA THR A 55 -6.45 -10.55 4.14
C THR A 55 -5.30 -10.38 3.14
N GLU A 56 -4.71 -11.47 2.65
CA GLU A 56 -3.68 -11.43 1.61
C GLU A 56 -4.19 -10.77 0.32
N ARG A 57 -5.41 -11.12 -0.11
CA ARG A 57 -6.06 -10.48 -1.26
C ARG A 57 -6.32 -9.00 -1.03
N MET A 58 -6.63 -8.59 0.20
CA MET A 58 -6.81 -7.17 0.57
C MET A 58 -5.50 -6.39 0.51
N VAL A 59 -4.38 -7.00 0.94
CA VAL A 59 -3.04 -6.41 0.76
C VAL A 59 -2.75 -6.22 -0.73
N ALA A 60 -2.98 -7.24 -1.56
CA ALA A 60 -2.74 -7.14 -3.00
C ALA A 60 -3.60 -6.05 -3.67
N ASP A 61 -4.91 -5.95 -3.36
CA ASP A 61 -5.77 -4.90 -3.91
C ASP A 61 -5.36 -3.50 -3.45
N SER A 62 -5.03 -3.33 -2.17
CA SER A 62 -4.58 -2.04 -1.65
C SER A 62 -3.24 -1.60 -2.27
N CYS A 63 -2.33 -2.54 -2.53
CA CYS A 63 -1.09 -2.28 -3.30
C CYS A 63 -1.39 -1.89 -4.75
N ARG A 64 -2.33 -2.55 -5.44
CA ARG A 64 -2.76 -2.17 -6.80
C ARG A 64 -3.31 -0.74 -6.82
N ARG A 65 -4.20 -0.42 -5.89
CA ARG A 65 -4.77 0.94 -5.73
C ARG A 65 -3.70 1.98 -5.41
N LEU A 66 -2.67 1.61 -4.65
CA LEU A 66 -1.53 2.49 -4.36
C LEU A 66 -0.72 2.76 -5.64
N SER A 67 -0.47 1.74 -6.45
CA SER A 67 0.21 1.89 -7.74
C SER A 67 -0.52 2.87 -8.67
N GLU A 68 -1.84 2.73 -8.80
CA GLU A 68 -2.67 3.63 -9.63
C GLU A 68 -2.65 5.08 -9.10
N ALA A 69 -2.69 5.26 -7.77
CA ALA A 69 -2.60 6.57 -7.15
C ALA A 69 -1.21 7.22 -7.35
N VAL A 70 -0.14 6.43 -7.29
CA VAL A 70 1.24 6.84 -7.57
C VAL A 70 1.39 7.29 -9.02
N GLU A 71 0.93 6.49 -9.97
CA GLU A 71 0.97 6.86 -11.40
C GLU A 71 0.21 8.17 -11.66
N THR A 72 -0.96 8.32 -11.02
CA THR A 72 -1.78 9.52 -11.14
C THR A 72 -1.06 10.75 -10.57
N LEU A 73 -0.42 10.61 -9.40
CA LEU A 73 0.35 11.69 -8.78
C LEU A 73 1.60 12.05 -9.59
N GLN A 74 2.28 11.06 -10.17
CA GLN A 74 3.42 11.29 -11.08
C GLN A 74 3.01 12.06 -12.33
N LYS A 75 1.92 11.64 -12.99
CA LYS A 75 1.36 12.35 -14.15
C LYS A 75 1.00 13.79 -13.77
N LEU A 76 0.41 13.99 -12.59
CA LEU A 76 0.01 15.30 -12.11
C LEU A 76 1.22 16.20 -11.80
N GLN A 77 2.29 15.67 -11.22
CA GLN A 77 3.55 16.41 -11.07
C GLN A 77 4.07 16.86 -12.44
N THR A 78 4.23 15.94 -13.40
CA THR A 78 4.73 16.31 -14.73
C THR A 78 3.87 17.40 -15.41
N GLN A 79 2.56 17.37 -15.21
CA GLN A 79 1.64 18.40 -15.75
C GLN A 79 1.74 19.74 -15.03
N LEU A 80 2.01 19.73 -13.72
CA LEU A 80 2.02 20.90 -12.85
C LEU A 80 3.43 21.32 -12.43
N GLU A 81 4.40 21.06 -13.29
CA GLU A 81 5.83 21.37 -13.10
C GLU A 81 6.10 22.83 -12.68
N THR A 82 5.20 23.74 -13.04
CA THR A 82 5.23 25.16 -12.62
C THR A 82 5.12 25.36 -11.10
N LEU A 83 4.64 24.35 -10.36
CA LEU A 83 4.56 24.34 -8.91
C LEU A 83 5.82 23.78 -8.23
N ARG A 84 6.87 23.42 -8.99
CA ARG A 84 8.14 22.95 -8.43
C ARG A 84 8.67 23.93 -7.37
N GLY A 85 9.04 23.38 -6.22
CA GLY A 85 9.50 24.16 -5.06
C GLY A 85 8.38 24.70 -4.16
N SER A 86 7.10 24.50 -4.50
CA SER A 86 6.00 24.69 -3.56
C SER A 86 5.97 23.55 -2.53
N GLN A 87 5.32 23.80 -1.38
CA GLN A 87 5.19 22.79 -0.33
C GLN A 87 4.45 21.54 -0.85
N GLU A 88 3.36 21.73 -1.58
CA GLU A 88 2.56 20.64 -2.12
C GLU A 88 3.37 19.78 -3.10
N TRP A 89 4.25 20.39 -3.89
CA TRP A 89 5.13 19.67 -4.80
C TRP A 89 6.15 18.81 -4.05
N GLU A 90 6.85 19.39 -3.07
CA GLU A 90 7.85 18.65 -2.30
C GLU A 90 7.21 17.53 -1.46
N ASP A 91 6.03 17.78 -0.87
CA ASP A 91 5.24 16.75 -0.20
C ASP A 91 4.87 15.61 -1.16
N SER A 92 4.46 15.96 -2.38
CA SER A 92 4.13 14.96 -3.41
C SER A 92 5.34 14.08 -3.73
N LYS A 93 6.53 14.68 -3.82
CA LYS A 93 7.77 13.97 -4.13
C LYS A 93 8.13 12.98 -3.02
N VAL A 94 8.06 13.40 -1.76
CA VAL A 94 8.31 12.52 -0.60
C VAL A 94 7.30 11.35 -0.61
N LEU A 95 6.01 11.65 -0.78
CA LEU A 95 4.96 10.62 -0.82
C LEU A 95 5.16 9.61 -1.96
N LEU A 96 5.63 10.05 -3.12
CA LEU A 96 5.94 9.15 -4.23
C LEU A 96 7.08 8.18 -3.89
N GLU A 97 8.13 8.65 -3.23
CA GLU A 97 9.25 7.79 -2.83
C GLU A 97 8.81 6.79 -1.76
N ASP A 98 8.11 7.24 -0.73
CA ASP A 98 7.59 6.36 0.32
C ASP A 98 6.64 5.30 -0.25
N ALA A 99 5.72 5.69 -1.14
CA ALA A 99 4.77 4.78 -1.76
C ALA A 99 5.46 3.73 -2.64
N LYS A 100 6.46 4.12 -3.44
CA LYS A 100 7.26 3.16 -4.22
C LYS A 100 7.99 2.17 -3.33
N GLN A 101 8.53 2.63 -2.20
CA GLN A 101 9.22 1.76 -1.26
C GLN A 101 8.29 0.70 -0.66
N ILE A 102 7.05 1.08 -0.32
CA ILE A 102 6.02 0.13 0.13
C ILE A 102 5.72 -0.92 -0.95
N LEU A 103 5.52 -0.49 -2.20
CA LEU A 103 5.24 -1.39 -3.32
C LEU A 103 6.39 -2.38 -3.57
N LEU A 104 7.64 -1.90 -3.48
CA LEU A 104 8.84 -2.75 -3.59
C LEU A 104 8.93 -3.77 -2.45
N GLN A 105 8.66 -3.35 -1.21
CA GLN A 105 8.63 -4.24 -0.06
C GLN A 105 7.56 -5.32 -0.20
N ASN A 106 6.37 -4.97 -0.70
CA ASN A 106 5.30 -5.93 -0.93
C ASN A 106 5.68 -6.98 -1.99
N ALA A 107 6.23 -6.54 -3.12
CA ALA A 107 6.70 -7.45 -4.18
C ALA A 107 7.80 -8.40 -3.69
N PHE A 108 8.70 -7.93 -2.82
CA PHE A 108 9.72 -8.77 -2.19
C PHE A 108 9.13 -9.81 -1.23
N ASN A 109 8.08 -9.44 -0.48
CA ASN A 109 7.41 -10.38 0.43
C ASN A 109 6.67 -11.49 -0.33
N GLU A 110 5.98 -11.15 -1.42
CA GLU A 110 5.31 -12.11 -2.31
C GLU A 110 6.29 -13.16 -2.87
N THR A 111 7.48 -12.72 -3.31
CA THR A 111 8.50 -13.63 -3.87
C THR A 111 9.07 -14.60 -2.84
N LYS A 112 9.21 -14.19 -1.57
CA LYS A 112 9.63 -15.10 -0.49
C LYS A 112 8.58 -16.15 -0.15
N GLN A 113 7.30 -15.78 -0.12
CA GLN A 113 6.20 -16.72 0.16
C GLN A 113 6.12 -17.87 -0.84
N CYS A 114 6.36 -17.62 -2.13
CA CYS A 114 6.43 -18.68 -3.14
C CYS A 114 7.61 -19.65 -2.96
N THR A 115 8.70 -19.23 -2.32
CA THR A 115 9.88 -20.08 -2.10
C THR A 115 9.85 -20.90 -0.81
N GLU A 116 9.04 -20.50 0.18
CA GLU A 116 8.89 -21.21 1.46
C GLU A 116 7.78 -22.28 1.42
N THR A 117 6.99 -22.34 0.35
CA THR A 117 5.89 -23.30 0.15
C THR A 117 6.21 -24.43 -0.84
N ALA A 118 7.47 -24.54 -1.29
CA ALA A 118 7.96 -25.56 -2.24
C ALA A 118 8.72 -26.71 -1.56
#